data_AF-A0A2N2Y1S8-F1
#
_entry.id   AF-A0A2N2Y1S8-F1
#
_cell.length_a   1.000
_cell.length_b   1.000
_cell.length_c   1.000
_cell.angle_alpha   90.00
_cell.angle_beta   90.00
_cell.angle_gamma   90.00
#
_symmetry.space_group_name_H-M   'P 1'
#
loop_
_entity.id
_entity.type
_entity.pdbx_description
1 polymer ?
#
loop_
_entity_poly.entity_id
_entity_poly.type
_entity_poly.pdbx_seq_one_letter_code
_entity_poly.pdbx_strand_id
1 'polypeptide(L)'
;MLINLGSCSYVGVPSDIKNNFKPCFNQNKSDIHSKINTQGYYVVKEPLQKSLSDNGKALKNNQGEVSDTSHYCTLFFEDGTFLANFFDINEDRCKKGMSDIPQLFQEIAQDSKGKTAKSFYSWFRWGKYSISGDTIKAKWTNHPLSISPNWSAWEVWYKIIDKNTLVEISSTPLHHMTDSDWKNFEIYSKRDTIPKIPARFVPASVVPEPNSWLKQKKWYWCNPSDWKNYRKARKKN
;
A
#
# COMPACT_ATOMS: atom_id res chain seq x y z
N MET A 1 44.62 1.76 -0.75
CA MET A 1 43.59 1.37 0.22
C MET A 1 42.29 1.18 -0.55
N LEU A 2 41.96 -0.06 -0.90
CA LEU A 2 40.75 -0.39 -1.64
C LEU A 2 39.59 -0.41 -0.65
N ILE A 3 38.67 0.56 -0.75
CA ILE A 3 37.42 0.56 0.01
C ILE A 3 36.56 -0.54 -0.59
N ASN A 4 36.49 -1.66 0.13
CA ASN A 4 35.58 -2.76 -0.16
C ASN A 4 34.17 -2.25 0.15
N LEU A 5 33.43 -1.83 -0.89
CA LEU A 5 32.02 -1.48 -0.78
C LEU A 5 31.27 -2.78 -0.44
N GLY A 6 31.04 -2.99 0.85
CA GLY A 6 30.34 -4.14 1.39
C GLY A 6 29.05 -4.40 0.62
N SER A 7 28.84 -5.66 0.28
CA SER A 7 27.61 -6.15 -0.35
C SER A 7 26.40 -5.53 0.34
N CYS A 8 25.51 -4.90 -0.42
CA CYS A 8 24.16 -4.57 0.04
C CYS A 8 23.48 -5.87 0.48
N SER A 9 23.56 -6.18 1.78
CA SER A 9 22.89 -7.33 2.36
C SER A 9 21.40 -7.17 2.12
N TYR A 10 20.84 -8.01 1.24
CA TYR A 10 19.40 -8.05 1.00
C TYR A 10 18.70 -8.35 2.32
N VAL A 11 18.09 -7.35 2.95
CA VAL A 11 17.33 -7.54 4.19
C VAL A 11 16.08 -8.34 3.83
N GLY A 12 16.09 -9.62 4.17
CA GLY A 12 14.93 -10.48 3.98
C GLY A 12 13.76 -10.02 4.87
N VAL A 13 12.53 -10.36 4.46
CA VAL A 13 11.33 -10.09 5.27
C VAL A 13 11.50 -10.77 6.65
N PRO A 14 11.33 -10.04 7.77
CA PRO A 14 11.37 -10.57 9.13
C PRO A 14 10.40 -11.73 9.38
N SER A 15 10.73 -12.63 10.31
CA SER A 15 9.96 -13.86 10.57
C SER A 15 8.61 -13.57 11.23
N ASP A 16 8.55 -12.61 12.14
CA ASP A 16 7.34 -12.05 12.75
C ASP A 16 6.34 -11.58 11.69
N ILE A 17 6.79 -10.79 10.70
CA ILE A 17 5.93 -10.35 9.59
C ILE A 17 5.42 -11.56 8.79
N LYS A 18 6.29 -12.51 8.44
CA LYS A 18 5.87 -13.73 7.70
C LYS A 18 4.83 -14.53 8.49
N ASN A 19 5.01 -14.65 9.80
CA ASN A 19 4.13 -15.42 10.67
C ASN A 19 2.77 -14.74 10.86
N ASN A 20 2.76 -13.41 10.98
CA ASN A 20 1.56 -12.60 11.22
C ASN A 20 0.72 -12.38 9.95
N PHE A 21 1.30 -12.64 8.77
CA PHE A 21 0.59 -12.63 7.48
C PHE A 21 -0.32 -13.85 7.24
N LYS A 22 -0.59 -14.71 8.23
CA LYS A 22 -1.49 -15.86 8.09
C LYS A 22 -3.00 -15.47 8.13
N PRO A 23 -3.89 -16.21 7.44
CA PRO A 23 -3.60 -17.28 6.49
C PRO A 23 -3.04 -16.72 5.17
N CYS A 24 -2.08 -17.44 4.59
CA CYS A 24 -1.35 -17.25 3.32
C CYS A 24 -2.23 -16.88 2.07
N PHE A 25 -1.62 -16.47 0.96
CA PHE A 25 -2.31 -16.08 -0.29
C PHE A 25 -2.76 -17.30 -1.11
N ASN A 26 -4.02 -17.31 -1.54
CA ASN A 26 -4.58 -18.25 -2.52
C ASN A 26 -5.20 -17.44 -3.67
N GLN A 27 -5.08 -17.91 -4.91
CA GLN A 27 -5.61 -17.19 -6.09
C GLN A 27 -7.13 -17.31 -6.24
N ASN A 28 -7.85 -17.46 -5.14
CA ASN A 28 -9.30 -17.58 -5.21
C ASN A 28 -9.87 -16.23 -5.61
N LYS A 29 -10.69 -16.20 -6.67
CA LYS A 29 -11.43 -15.00 -7.03
C LYS A 29 -12.30 -14.61 -5.83
N SER A 30 -12.06 -13.42 -5.32
CA SER A 30 -12.93 -12.79 -4.34
C SER A 30 -14.23 -12.34 -5.02
N ASP A 31 -15.32 -12.32 -4.26
CA ASP A 31 -16.59 -11.73 -4.64
C ASP A 31 -16.60 -10.19 -4.48
N ILE A 32 -15.41 -9.57 -4.40
CA ILE A 32 -15.21 -8.15 -4.08
C ILE A 32 -15.99 -7.21 -5.00
N HIS A 33 -16.11 -7.55 -6.29
CA HIS A 33 -16.78 -6.73 -7.31
C HIS A 33 -18.29 -6.61 -7.05
N SER A 34 -18.87 -7.56 -6.30
CA SER A 34 -20.26 -7.48 -5.86
C SER A 34 -20.45 -6.43 -4.76
N LYS A 35 -19.40 -6.13 -4.00
CA LYS A 35 -19.42 -5.25 -2.83
C LYS A 35 -18.91 -3.84 -3.13
N ILE A 36 -17.84 -3.72 -3.92
CA ILE A 36 -17.16 -2.46 -4.23
C ILE A 36 -16.71 -2.40 -5.69
N ASN A 37 -16.40 -1.21 -6.19
CA ASN A 37 -15.83 -1.03 -7.52
C ASN A 37 -14.32 -1.32 -7.52
N THR A 38 -13.87 -2.17 -8.45
CA THR A 38 -12.46 -2.56 -8.62
C THR A 38 -11.81 -2.02 -9.90
N GLN A 39 -12.59 -1.34 -10.75
CA GLN A 39 -12.12 -0.72 -12.00
C GLN A 39 -11.54 0.69 -11.76
N GLY A 40 -10.65 0.80 -10.79
CA GLY A 40 -10.16 2.06 -10.26
C GLY A 40 -9.60 1.87 -8.86
N TYR A 41 -9.37 2.96 -8.14
CA TYR A 41 -8.75 2.95 -6.82
C TYR A 41 -9.53 3.81 -5.83
N TYR A 42 -9.28 3.65 -4.54
CA TYR A 42 -9.87 4.45 -3.47
C TYR A 42 -8.85 5.44 -2.94
N VAL A 43 -9.26 6.68 -2.75
CA VAL A 43 -8.40 7.75 -2.21
C VAL A 43 -9.00 8.34 -0.95
N VAL A 44 -8.20 8.39 0.11
CA VAL A 44 -8.45 9.27 1.26
C VAL A 44 -7.74 10.59 0.99
N LYS A 45 -8.46 11.70 1.11
CA LYS A 45 -7.91 13.06 1.00
C LYS A 45 -7.90 13.69 2.38
N GLU A 46 -6.74 13.74 3.02
CA GLU A 46 -6.59 14.28 4.36
C GLU A 46 -6.01 15.71 4.31
N PRO A 47 -6.73 16.73 4.80
CA PRO A 47 -6.16 18.06 4.94
C PRO A 47 -4.98 18.06 5.92
N LEU A 48 -3.82 18.58 5.52
CA LEU A 48 -2.57 18.61 6.31
C LEU A 48 -2.56 19.61 7.46
N GLN A 49 -3.71 20.12 7.91
CA GLN A 49 -3.80 21.01 9.09
C GLN A 49 -3.24 20.37 10.39
N LYS A 50 -2.87 19.09 10.37
CA LYS A 50 -2.53 18.29 11.55
C LYS A 50 -1.03 18.11 11.85
N SER A 51 -0.11 18.63 11.02
CA SER A 51 1.33 18.39 11.24
C SER A 51 2.20 19.65 11.14
N LEU A 52 2.08 20.54 12.12
CA LEU A 52 3.16 21.48 12.47
C LEU A 52 3.32 21.51 14.00
N SER A 53 3.89 20.44 14.54
CA SER A 53 4.59 20.49 15.82
C SER A 53 6.10 20.56 15.56
N ASP A 54 6.55 21.71 15.09
CA ASP A 54 7.86 22.25 15.39
C ASP A 54 7.74 23.78 15.31
N ASN A 55 7.71 24.43 16.46
CA ASN A 55 7.71 25.90 16.66
C ASN A 55 6.55 26.72 16.08
N GLY A 56 5.35 26.13 15.92
CA GLY A 56 4.10 26.88 16.02
C GLY A 56 3.84 27.99 14.97
N LYS A 57 4.36 27.88 13.75
CA LYS A 57 3.96 28.78 12.65
C LYS A 57 3.57 27.99 11.41
N ALA A 58 2.28 28.07 11.07
CA ALA A 58 1.75 27.64 9.77
C ALA A 58 2.52 28.31 8.63
N LEU A 59 3.04 27.53 7.67
CA LEU A 59 3.61 28.06 6.43
C LEU A 59 2.48 28.57 5.54
N LYS A 60 1.96 29.77 5.85
CA LYS A 60 0.97 30.50 5.06
C LYS A 60 1.57 30.84 3.69
N ASN A 61 0.86 30.51 2.61
CA ASN A 61 1.13 31.15 1.33
C ASN A 61 0.84 32.66 1.43
N ASN A 62 1.21 33.45 0.41
CA ASN A 62 1.00 34.90 0.39
C ASN A 62 -0.48 35.33 0.45
N GLN A 63 -1.42 34.38 0.42
CA GLN A 63 -2.87 34.58 0.57
C GLN A 63 -3.42 34.08 1.92
N GLY A 64 -2.59 33.56 2.83
CA GLY A 64 -3.03 33.11 4.15
C GLY A 64 -3.65 31.71 4.20
N GLU A 65 -3.65 30.97 3.09
CA GLU A 65 -4.19 29.62 2.99
C GLU A 65 -3.07 28.57 3.13
N VAL A 66 -3.27 27.59 4.01
CA VAL A 66 -2.44 26.39 4.11
C VAL A 66 -3.37 25.20 4.18
N SER A 67 -3.64 24.59 3.04
CA SER A 67 -4.22 23.25 3.02
C SER A 67 -3.51 22.41 1.97
N ASP A 68 -2.27 22.01 2.28
CA ASP A 68 -1.73 20.84 1.61
C ASP A 68 -2.66 19.64 1.92
N THR A 69 -2.85 18.72 0.98
CA THR A 69 -3.72 17.56 1.17
C THR A 69 -2.92 16.28 0.96
N SER A 70 -2.82 15.43 1.99
CA SER A 70 -2.26 14.10 1.86
C SER A 70 -3.23 13.18 1.13
N HIS A 71 -2.70 12.40 0.18
CA HIS A 71 -3.48 11.46 -0.61
C HIS A 71 -3.02 10.03 -0.31
N TYR A 72 -3.91 9.22 0.26
CA TYR A 72 -3.66 7.80 0.50
C TYR A 72 -4.46 6.98 -0.49
N CYS A 73 -3.79 6.45 -1.53
CA CYS A 73 -4.43 5.60 -2.53
C CYS A 73 -4.37 4.12 -2.12
N THR A 74 -5.48 3.41 -2.30
CA THR A 74 -5.60 1.97 -2.08
C THR A 74 -6.30 1.30 -3.24
N LEU A 75 -5.92 0.05 -3.54
CA LEU A 75 -6.42 -0.69 -4.68
C LEU A 75 -6.65 -2.15 -4.30
N PHE A 76 -7.82 -2.68 -4.69
CA PHE A 76 -8.28 -4.03 -4.41
C PHE A 76 -8.42 -4.80 -5.72
N PHE A 77 -7.74 -5.94 -5.81
CA PHE A 77 -7.76 -6.79 -6.99
C PHE A 77 -8.67 -8.00 -6.78
N GLU A 78 -9.28 -8.52 -7.84
CA GLU A 78 -10.20 -9.67 -7.74
C GLU A 78 -9.53 -10.93 -7.19
N ASP A 79 -8.23 -11.11 -7.41
CA ASP A 79 -7.48 -12.26 -6.92
C ASP A 79 -7.08 -12.18 -5.43
N GLY A 80 -7.65 -11.22 -4.69
CA GLY A 80 -7.37 -10.99 -3.28
C GLY A 80 -6.10 -10.19 -3.01
N THR A 81 -5.39 -9.71 -4.04
CA THR A 81 -4.24 -8.81 -3.86
C THR A 81 -4.69 -7.44 -3.38
N PHE A 82 -3.87 -6.82 -2.54
CA PHE A 82 -4.08 -5.47 -2.02
C PHE A 82 -2.85 -4.60 -2.26
N LEU A 83 -3.07 -3.33 -2.55
CA LEU A 83 -2.03 -2.31 -2.69
C LEU A 83 -2.42 -1.06 -1.89
N ALA A 84 -1.49 -0.56 -1.09
CA ALA A 84 -1.70 0.60 -0.23
C ALA A 84 -0.65 1.69 -0.45
N ASN A 85 -1.06 2.93 -0.18
CA ASN A 85 -0.23 4.13 -0.15
C ASN A 85 0.66 4.27 -1.39
N PHE A 86 0.06 4.04 -2.57
CA PHE A 86 0.74 4.24 -3.83
C PHE A 86 0.46 5.65 -4.37
N PHE A 87 1.38 6.15 -5.17
CA PHE A 87 1.32 7.48 -5.76
C PHE A 87 2.02 7.46 -7.11
N ASP A 88 1.92 8.54 -7.87
CA ASP A 88 2.63 8.67 -9.13
C ASP A 88 4.15 8.70 -8.90
N ILE A 89 4.89 7.82 -9.57
CA ILE A 89 6.35 7.71 -9.41
C ILE A 89 7.12 8.49 -10.48
N ASN A 90 6.41 9.14 -11.41
CA ASN A 90 7.05 9.99 -12.39
C ASN A 90 7.52 11.28 -11.70
N GLU A 91 8.84 11.42 -11.56
CA GLU A 91 9.45 12.55 -10.87
C GLU A 91 9.07 13.90 -11.46
N ASP A 92 8.96 14.00 -12.79
CA ASP A 92 8.67 15.27 -13.47
C ASP A 92 7.25 15.73 -13.20
N ARG A 93 6.29 14.79 -13.15
CA ARG A 93 4.91 15.08 -12.75
C ARG A 93 4.82 15.42 -11.27
N CYS A 94 5.49 14.66 -10.41
CA CYS A 94 5.48 14.89 -8.97
C CYS A 94 6.11 16.23 -8.58
N LYS A 95 7.24 16.61 -9.20
CA LYS A 95 7.90 17.91 -8.96
C LYS A 95 7.01 19.10 -9.35
N LYS A 96 6.07 18.90 -10.26
CA LYS A 96 5.10 19.92 -10.69
C LYS A 96 3.77 19.85 -9.94
N GLY A 97 3.65 18.99 -8.92
CA GLY A 97 2.40 18.77 -8.19
C GLY A 97 1.30 18.08 -9.01
N MET A 98 1.65 17.49 -10.15
CA MET A 98 0.72 16.88 -11.11
C MET A 98 0.69 15.35 -11.00
N SER A 99 0.60 14.81 -9.78
CA SER A 99 0.47 13.36 -9.59
C SER A 99 -0.78 12.83 -10.31
N ASP A 100 -0.59 11.94 -11.28
CA ASP A 100 -1.66 11.42 -12.13
C ASP A 100 -1.64 9.89 -12.12
N ILE A 101 -2.51 9.31 -11.28
CA ILE A 101 -2.63 7.86 -11.12
C ILE A 101 -3.21 7.19 -12.38
N PRO A 102 -4.27 7.70 -13.02
CA PRO A 102 -4.71 7.20 -14.32
C PRO A 102 -3.57 7.11 -15.36
N GLN A 103 -2.76 8.17 -15.49
CA GLN A 103 -1.61 8.18 -16.40
C GLN A 103 -0.56 7.14 -16.02
N LEU A 104 -0.23 7.03 -14.71
CA LEU A 104 0.65 5.97 -14.21
C LEU A 104 0.14 4.57 -14.61
N PHE A 105 -1.15 4.32 -14.47
CA PHE A 105 -1.75 3.02 -14.82
C PHE A 105 -1.65 2.75 -16.32
N GLN A 106 -1.86 3.75 -17.16
CA GLN A 106 -1.67 3.63 -18.61
C GLN A 106 -0.23 3.32 -18.99
N GLU A 107 0.76 3.99 -18.39
CA GLU A 107 2.18 3.71 -18.62
C GLU A 107 2.55 2.27 -18.25
N ILE A 108 2.05 1.77 -17.12
CA ILE A 108 2.29 0.39 -16.68
C ILE A 108 1.62 -0.62 -17.61
N ALA A 109 0.42 -0.31 -18.12
CA ALA A 109 -0.28 -1.17 -19.07
C ALA A 109 0.42 -1.23 -20.43
N GLN A 110 0.98 -0.11 -20.89
CA GLN A 110 1.71 -0.01 -22.16
C GLN A 110 3.08 -0.70 -22.09
N ASP A 111 3.82 -0.54 -20.99
CA ASP A 111 5.12 -1.20 -20.77
C ASP A 111 5.21 -1.85 -19.39
N SER A 112 4.62 -3.05 -19.29
CA SER A 112 4.58 -3.85 -18.05
C SER A 112 5.96 -4.33 -17.55
N LYS A 113 7.03 -4.16 -18.35
CA LYS A 113 8.41 -4.55 -18.01
C LYS A 113 9.35 -3.34 -17.89
N GLY A 114 8.84 -2.14 -18.15
CA GLY A 114 9.54 -0.87 -18.10
C GLY A 114 9.98 -0.47 -16.70
N LYS A 115 10.71 0.65 -16.63
CA LYS A 115 11.21 1.21 -15.35
C LYS A 115 10.05 1.55 -14.42
N THR A 116 9.01 2.22 -14.92
CA THR A 116 7.81 2.60 -14.16
C THR A 116 7.12 1.37 -13.57
N ALA A 117 6.83 0.36 -14.40
CA ALA A 117 6.22 -0.89 -13.94
C ALA A 117 7.07 -1.62 -12.89
N LYS A 118 8.40 -1.71 -13.09
CA LYS A 118 9.33 -2.32 -12.13
C LYS A 118 9.27 -1.62 -10.77
N SER A 119 9.33 -0.29 -10.74
CA SER A 119 9.23 0.50 -9.51
C SER A 119 7.87 0.32 -8.84
N PHE A 120 6.77 0.39 -9.59
CA PHE A 120 5.42 0.19 -9.07
C PHE A 120 5.25 -1.18 -8.38
N TYR A 121 5.68 -2.26 -9.04
CA TYR A 121 5.55 -3.60 -8.49
C TYR A 121 6.52 -3.93 -7.35
N SER A 122 7.57 -3.12 -7.17
CA SER A 122 8.67 -3.42 -6.22
C SER A 122 8.74 -2.48 -5.02
N TRP A 123 8.22 -1.26 -5.10
CA TRP A 123 8.44 -0.24 -4.06
C TRP A 123 7.24 -0.04 -3.13
N PHE A 124 6.03 -0.23 -3.65
CA PHE A 124 4.82 0.05 -2.87
C PHE A 124 4.49 -1.00 -1.83
N ARG A 125 3.54 -0.66 -0.96
CA ARG A 125 3.05 -1.53 0.11
C ARG A 125 2.05 -2.49 -0.49
N TRP A 126 2.51 -3.71 -0.74
CA TRP A 126 1.69 -4.77 -1.28
C TRP A 126 1.20 -5.69 -0.19
N GLY A 127 0.12 -6.40 -0.50
CA GLY A 127 -0.56 -7.21 0.48
C GLY A 127 -1.66 -8.06 -0.12
N LYS A 128 -2.57 -8.48 0.77
CA LYS A 128 -3.80 -9.18 0.45
C LYS A 128 -4.94 -8.68 1.30
N TYR A 129 -6.15 -9.09 0.96
CA TYR A 129 -7.31 -8.89 1.80
C TYR A 129 -8.24 -10.09 1.81
N SER A 130 -9.15 -10.09 2.79
CA SER A 130 -10.34 -10.93 2.82
C SER A 130 -11.57 -10.08 3.15
N ILE A 131 -12.76 -10.62 2.87
CA ILE A 131 -14.03 -9.95 3.14
C ILE A 131 -14.78 -10.77 4.18
N SER A 132 -15.36 -10.08 5.16
CA SER A 132 -16.20 -10.66 6.21
C SER A 132 -17.40 -9.74 6.43
N GLY A 133 -18.54 -10.08 5.81
CA GLY A 133 -19.74 -9.25 5.84
C GLY A 133 -19.54 -7.93 5.09
N ASP A 134 -19.64 -6.81 5.81
CA ASP A 134 -19.42 -5.44 5.33
C ASP A 134 -17.99 -4.95 5.57
N THR A 135 -17.07 -5.83 5.99
CA THR A 135 -15.72 -5.44 6.38
C THR A 135 -14.68 -6.10 5.48
N ILE A 136 -13.76 -5.30 4.93
CA ILE A 136 -12.56 -5.75 4.23
C ILE A 136 -11.40 -5.72 5.22
N LYS A 137 -10.72 -6.86 5.41
CA LYS A 137 -9.52 -6.97 6.26
C LYS A 137 -8.31 -7.11 5.36
N ALA A 138 -7.49 -6.06 5.29
CA ALA A 138 -6.33 -6.00 4.41
C ALA A 138 -5.03 -6.06 5.23
N LYS A 139 -4.06 -6.87 4.79
CA LYS A 139 -2.71 -6.92 5.36
C LYS A 139 -1.71 -6.48 4.32
N TRP A 140 -0.81 -5.56 4.64
CA TRP A 140 0.26 -5.11 3.73
C TRP A 140 1.61 -5.01 4.43
N THR A 141 2.68 -5.10 3.63
CA THR A 141 4.05 -4.83 4.08
C THR A 141 4.78 -4.01 3.02
N ASN A 142 5.66 -3.12 3.45
CA ASN A 142 6.57 -2.42 2.54
C ASN A 142 7.63 -3.38 2.00
N HIS A 143 8.38 -2.94 0.99
CA HIS A 143 9.65 -3.54 0.58
C HIS A 143 10.73 -2.49 0.81
N PRO A 144 11.47 -2.56 1.93
CA PRO A 144 12.43 -1.53 2.29
C PRO A 144 13.49 -1.39 1.20
N LEU A 145 13.82 -0.14 0.89
CA LEU A 145 14.99 0.20 0.07
C LEU A 145 16.24 0.04 0.93
N SER A 146 17.39 -0.25 0.32
CA SER A 146 18.66 -0.51 1.03
C SER A 146 19.05 0.59 2.05
N ILE A 147 18.62 1.84 1.79
CA ILE A 147 18.91 3.02 2.62
C ILE A 147 18.00 3.18 3.84
N SER A 148 16.88 2.46 3.93
CA SER A 148 15.99 2.43 5.09
C SER A 148 15.50 1.00 5.29
N PRO A 149 16.24 0.17 6.06
CA PRO A 149 15.98 -1.25 6.20
C PRO A 149 14.73 -1.56 7.06
N ASN A 150 13.95 -0.54 7.42
CA ASN A 150 12.84 -0.68 8.34
C ASN A 150 11.66 -1.33 7.63
N TRP A 151 11.38 -2.55 8.06
CA TRP A 151 10.17 -3.25 7.67
C TRP A 151 8.98 -2.68 8.42
N SER A 152 7.88 -2.48 7.70
CA SER A 152 6.61 -2.04 8.25
C SER A 152 5.51 -2.90 7.65
N ALA A 153 4.73 -3.50 8.52
CA ALA A 153 3.61 -4.35 8.16
C ALA A 153 2.41 -4.04 9.03
N TRP A 154 1.22 -4.02 8.43
CA TRP A 154 -0.02 -3.61 9.08
C TRP A 154 -1.19 -4.44 8.58
N GLU A 155 -2.15 -4.64 9.48
CA GLU A 155 -3.52 -5.06 9.17
C GLU A 155 -4.43 -3.84 9.29
N VAL A 156 -5.21 -3.55 8.26
CA VAL A 156 -6.13 -2.43 8.19
C VAL A 156 -7.51 -2.96 7.84
N TRP A 157 -8.53 -2.55 8.59
CA TRP A 157 -9.91 -2.96 8.35
C TRP A 157 -10.69 -1.79 7.78
N TYR A 158 -11.42 -2.03 6.70
CA TYR A 158 -12.30 -1.05 6.06
C TYR A 158 -13.75 -1.51 6.17
N LYS A 159 -14.62 -0.64 6.66
CA LYS A 159 -16.07 -0.81 6.53
C LYS A 159 -16.51 -0.36 5.14
N ILE A 160 -17.29 -1.19 4.47
CA ILE A 160 -17.95 -0.91 3.20
C ILE A 160 -19.22 -0.12 3.51
N ILE A 161 -19.26 1.13 3.06
CA ILE A 161 -20.46 1.96 3.20
C ILE A 161 -21.36 1.76 1.97
N ASP A 162 -20.75 1.80 0.79
CA ASP A 162 -21.38 1.54 -0.49
C ASP A 162 -20.31 1.14 -1.53
N LYS A 163 -20.71 0.94 -2.79
CA LYS A 163 -19.79 0.51 -3.85
C LYS A 163 -18.61 1.47 -4.10
N ASN A 164 -18.74 2.74 -3.74
CA ASN A 164 -17.78 3.80 -3.98
C ASN A 164 -17.13 4.37 -2.72
N THR A 165 -17.50 3.87 -1.54
CA THR A 165 -17.12 4.48 -0.27
C THR A 165 -16.70 3.45 0.75
N LEU A 166 -15.47 3.62 1.27
CA LEU A 166 -14.90 2.84 2.36
C LEU A 166 -14.53 3.76 3.52
N VAL A 167 -14.55 3.22 4.73
CA VAL A 167 -14.04 3.92 5.93
C VAL A 167 -13.10 2.99 6.67
N GLU A 168 -11.87 3.43 6.92
CA GLU A 168 -10.97 2.69 7.83
C GLU A 168 -11.57 2.68 9.24
N ILE A 169 -11.70 1.50 9.83
CA ILE A 169 -12.24 1.30 11.19
C ILE A 169 -11.24 0.72 12.17
N SER A 170 -10.10 0.20 11.67
CA SER A 170 -9.01 -0.30 12.50
C SER A 170 -7.71 -0.33 11.71
N SER A 171 -6.59 -0.11 12.39
CA SER A 171 -5.25 -0.30 11.87
C SER A 171 -4.38 -0.86 12.99
N THR A 172 -3.73 -2.00 12.74
CA THR A 172 -2.94 -2.72 13.74
C THR A 172 -1.60 -3.16 13.14
N PRO A 173 -0.48 -2.92 13.84
CA PRO A 173 0.83 -3.33 13.37
C PRO A 173 0.98 -4.86 13.39
N LEU A 174 1.63 -5.41 12.36
CA LEU A 174 1.95 -6.84 12.22
C LEU A 174 3.45 -7.14 12.39
N HIS A 175 4.27 -6.10 12.50
CA HIS A 175 5.70 -6.20 12.75
C HIS A 175 5.96 -6.12 14.26
N HIS A 176 7.12 -6.62 14.69
CA HIS A 176 7.55 -6.48 16.07
C HIS A 176 7.63 -4.99 16.46
N MET A 177 7.12 -4.70 17.65
CA MET A 177 7.14 -3.39 18.27
C MET A 177 7.70 -3.54 19.67
N THR A 178 8.61 -2.65 20.04
CA THR A 178 9.09 -2.55 21.42
C THR A 178 7.99 -2.01 22.33
N ASP A 179 8.14 -2.16 23.65
CA ASP A 179 7.17 -1.60 24.61
C ASP A 179 7.01 -0.07 24.45
N SER A 180 8.09 0.61 24.09
CA SER A 180 8.08 2.05 23.78
C SER A 180 7.25 2.34 22.52
N ASP A 181 7.44 1.54 21.47
CA ASP A 181 6.65 1.67 20.24
C ASP A 181 5.16 1.44 20.51
N TRP A 182 4.83 0.44 21.31
CA TRP A 182 3.45 0.14 21.71
C TRP A 182 2.83 1.31 22.49
N LYS A 183 3.55 1.84 23.48
CA LYS A 183 3.11 3.00 24.25
C LYS A 183 2.85 4.21 23.34
N ASN A 184 3.75 4.47 22.39
CA ASN A 184 3.58 5.54 21.42
C ASN A 184 2.36 5.29 20.53
N PHE A 185 2.22 4.09 19.98
CA PHE A 185 1.08 3.71 19.15
C PHE A 185 -0.25 3.86 19.89
N GLU A 186 -0.34 3.44 21.15
CA GLU A 186 -1.52 3.65 21.97
C GLU A 186 -1.84 5.12 22.19
N ILE A 187 -0.83 5.96 22.44
CA ILE A 187 -1.03 7.40 22.61
C ILE A 187 -1.57 8.02 21.31
N TYR A 188 -0.99 7.67 20.16
CA TYR A 188 -1.43 8.21 18.86
C TYR A 188 -2.79 7.67 18.43
N SER A 189 -3.08 6.39 18.66
CA SER A 189 -4.38 5.78 18.33
C SER A 189 -5.51 6.28 19.23
N LYS A 190 -5.24 6.56 20.52
CA LYS A 190 -6.23 7.19 21.42
C LYS A 190 -6.49 8.66 21.10
N ARG A 191 -5.54 9.36 20.47
CA ARG A 191 -5.71 10.72 19.92
C ARG A 191 -6.52 10.73 18.62
N ASP A 192 -6.83 9.57 18.07
CA ASP A 192 -7.61 9.39 16.85
C ASP A 192 -9.13 9.40 17.13
N THR A 193 -9.58 10.32 18.02
CA THR A 193 -11.01 10.67 18.21
C THR A 193 -11.61 11.41 17.00
N ILE A 194 -10.82 11.57 15.94
CA ILE A 194 -11.18 12.27 14.73
C ILE A 194 -11.84 11.27 13.78
N PRO A 195 -13.03 11.58 13.23
CA PRO A 195 -13.69 10.72 12.26
C PRO A 195 -12.72 10.33 11.13
N LYS A 196 -12.55 9.04 10.92
CA LYS A 196 -11.73 8.52 9.81
C LYS A 196 -12.34 9.04 8.50
N ILE A 197 -11.53 9.75 7.71
CA ILE A 197 -11.97 10.36 6.46
C ILE A 197 -12.32 9.23 5.49
N PRO A 198 -13.53 9.22 4.88
CA PRO A 198 -13.90 8.18 3.95
C PRO A 198 -12.98 8.15 2.72
N ALA A 199 -12.57 6.95 2.32
CA ALA A 199 -11.92 6.72 1.04
C ALA A 199 -12.98 6.69 -0.06
N ARG A 200 -12.76 7.46 -1.13
CA ARG A 200 -13.70 7.57 -2.26
C ARG A 200 -13.12 6.93 -3.50
N PHE A 201 -13.97 6.21 -4.23
CA PHE A 201 -13.61 5.56 -5.48
C PHE A 201 -13.30 6.60 -6.57
N VAL A 202 -12.23 6.34 -7.30
CA VAL A 202 -11.81 7.06 -8.50
C VAL A 202 -11.70 6.04 -9.63
N PRO A 203 -12.52 6.16 -10.69
CA PRO A 203 -12.46 5.23 -11.82
C PRO A 203 -11.14 5.37 -12.58
N ALA A 204 -10.68 4.28 -13.16
CA ALA A 204 -9.55 4.26 -14.08
C ALA A 204 -9.93 3.51 -15.36
N SER A 205 -9.45 3.99 -16.50
CA SER A 205 -9.68 3.32 -17.80
C SER A 205 -8.93 1.99 -17.91
N VAL A 206 -7.87 1.82 -17.13
CA VAL A 206 -7.06 0.60 -17.05
C VAL A 206 -6.57 0.44 -15.61
N VAL A 207 -6.53 -0.80 -15.14
CA VAL A 207 -5.96 -1.16 -13.84
C VAL A 207 -4.76 -2.08 -14.10
N PRO A 208 -3.58 -1.80 -13.54
CA PRO A 208 -2.41 -2.67 -13.72
C PRO A 208 -2.66 -4.08 -13.20
N GLU A 209 -2.06 -5.08 -13.82
CA GLU A 209 -2.07 -6.45 -13.29
C GLU A 209 -1.51 -6.50 -11.85
N PRO A 210 -2.03 -7.36 -10.95
CA PRO A 210 -1.61 -7.42 -9.53
C PRO A 210 -0.23 -8.08 -9.33
N ASN A 211 0.80 -7.59 -10.02
CA ASN A 211 2.09 -8.24 -10.21
C ASN A 211 3.11 -7.98 -9.07
N SER A 212 2.61 -7.88 -7.84
CA SER A 212 3.35 -7.62 -6.60
C SER A 212 4.67 -8.41 -6.45
N TRP A 213 5.68 -7.77 -5.86
CA TRP A 213 6.90 -8.43 -5.38
C TRP A 213 6.62 -9.55 -4.36
N LEU A 214 5.54 -9.48 -3.57
CA LEU A 214 5.17 -10.53 -2.60
C LEU A 214 4.85 -11.85 -3.29
N LYS A 215 4.21 -11.81 -4.46
CA LYS A 215 3.89 -13.01 -5.25
C LYS A 215 5.14 -13.75 -5.73
N GLN A 216 6.31 -13.11 -5.70
CA GLN A 216 7.58 -13.77 -6.00
C GLN A 216 8.11 -14.61 -4.83
N LYS A 217 7.60 -14.41 -3.61
CA LYS A 217 8.10 -15.03 -2.38
C LYS A 217 7.28 -16.26 -2.01
N LYS A 218 7.92 -17.44 -1.92
CA LYS A 218 7.25 -18.71 -1.59
C LYS A 218 6.42 -18.66 -0.29
N TRP A 219 6.91 -17.98 0.75
CA TRP A 219 6.23 -17.88 2.05
C TRP A 219 4.89 -17.13 2.00
N TYR A 220 4.67 -16.31 0.97
CA TYR A 220 3.44 -15.54 0.81
C TYR A 220 2.25 -16.44 0.43
N TRP A 221 2.51 -17.55 -0.27
CA TRP A 221 1.50 -18.42 -0.86
C TRP A 221 1.08 -19.53 0.09
N CYS A 222 -0.19 -19.93 0.01
CA CYS A 222 -0.69 -21.07 0.78
C CYS A 222 -0.15 -22.38 0.28
N ASN A 223 -0.24 -22.58 -1.03
CA ASN A 223 0.24 -23.79 -1.66
C ASN A 223 1.55 -23.49 -2.39
N PRO A 224 2.66 -24.16 -2.03
CA PRO A 224 3.92 -24.07 -2.77
C PRO A 224 3.79 -24.38 -4.27
N SER A 225 2.82 -25.20 -4.68
CA SER A 225 2.56 -25.53 -6.09
C SER A 225 2.01 -24.34 -6.87
N ASP A 226 1.10 -23.56 -6.28
CA ASP A 226 0.53 -22.36 -6.90
C ASP A 226 1.62 -21.31 -7.16
N TRP A 227 2.53 -21.12 -6.18
CA TRP A 227 3.70 -20.28 -6.35
C TRP A 227 4.61 -20.75 -7.50
N LYS A 228 4.88 -22.06 -7.60
CA LYS A 228 5.68 -22.62 -8.70
C LYS A 228 5.01 -22.37 -10.05
N ASN A 229 3.70 -22.55 -10.14
CA ASN A 229 2.93 -22.33 -11.36
C ASN A 229 2.95 -20.84 -11.77
N TYR A 230 2.72 -19.93 -10.82
CA TYR A 230 2.83 -18.49 -11.03
C TYR A 230 4.24 -18.09 -11.53
N ARG A 231 5.30 -18.60 -10.90
CA ARG A 231 6.68 -18.34 -11.31
C ARG A 231 6.99 -18.87 -12.71
N LYS A 232 6.44 -20.02 -13.10
CA LYS A 232 6.60 -20.59 -14.45
C LYS A 232 5.88 -19.73 -15.49
N ALA A 233 4.63 -19.32 -15.22
CA ALA A 233 3.85 -18.48 -16.13
C ALA A 233 4.57 -17.15 -16.41
N ARG A 234 5.12 -16.50 -15.38
CA ARG A 234 5.85 -15.22 -15.55
C ARG A 234 7.20 -15.32 -16.25
N LYS A 235 7.80 -16.50 -16.36
CA LYS A 235 9.04 -16.70 -17.14
C LYS A 235 8.76 -16.88 -18.63
N LYS A 236 7.57 -17.32 -18.99
CA LYS A 236 7.16 -17.54 -20.39
C LYS A 236 6.68 -16.26 -21.07
N ASN A 237 6.23 -15.27 -20.28
CA ASN A 237 5.71 -13.98 -20.75
C ASN A 237 6.74 -12.87 -20.68
#